data_AF-A0A2N1VLU9-F1
#
_entry.id   AF-A0A2N1VLU9-F1
#
_cell.length_a   1.000
_cell.length_b   1.000
_cell.length_c   1.000
_cell.angle_alpha   90.00
_cell.angle_beta   90.00
_cell.angle_gamma   90.00
#
_symmetry.space_group_name_H-M   'P 1'
#
loop_
_entity.id
_entity.type
_entity.pdbx_description
1 polymer ?
#
loop_
_entity_poly.entity_id
_entity_poly.type
_entity_poly.pdbx_seq_one_letter_code
_entity_poly.pdbx_strand_id
1 'polypeptide(L)'
;MDVYDIITIDEVTPDMQLLADVCGEEAMRQILRHLGGTQFYIPKMSKFDRFVIRFYNQNKDKPLKYTAIQLGVSEQYLRNKIAEMKG
;
A
#
# COMPACT_ATOMS: atom_id res chain seq x y z
N MET A 1 3.81 -25.51 18.17
CA MET A 1 2.90 -24.45 18.66
C MET A 1 3.76 -23.22 18.78
N ASP A 2 3.48 -22.19 17.99
CA ASP A 2 4.25 -20.96 18.02
C ASP A 2 3.66 -20.00 19.07
N VAL A 3 4.51 -19.23 19.74
CA VAL A 3 4.10 -18.24 20.74
C VAL A 3 3.17 -17.18 20.14
N TYR A 4 3.35 -16.86 18.85
CA TYR A 4 2.51 -15.89 18.17
C TYR A 4 1.07 -16.37 17.95
N ASP A 5 0.83 -17.69 17.94
CA ASP A 5 -0.51 -18.25 17.72
C ASP A 5 -1.42 -18.09 18.94
N ILE A 6 -0.84 -17.83 20.12
CA ILE A 6 -1.56 -17.69 21.39
C ILE A 6 -1.64 -16.25 21.89
N ILE A 7 -0.93 -15.31 21.26
CA ILE A 7 -0.99 -13.89 21.60
C ILE A 7 -2.37 -13.33 21.27
N THR A 8 -2.94 -12.60 22.22
CA THR A 8 -4.20 -11.87 22.06
C THR A 8 -3.95 -10.39 21.77
N ILE A 9 -4.92 -9.74 21.15
CA ILE A 9 -4.81 -8.35 20.69
C ILE A 9 -4.62 -7.35 21.85
N ASP A 10 -5.15 -7.64 23.03
CA ASP A 10 -5.04 -6.80 24.22
C ASP A 10 -3.65 -6.87 24.88
N GLU A 11 -2.82 -7.84 24.51
CA GLU A 11 -1.46 -8.02 25.03
C GLU A 11 -0.40 -7.29 24.17
N VAL A 12 -0.75 -6.84 22.97
CA VAL A 12 0.18 -6.15 22.05
C VAL A 12 0.10 -4.64 22.18
N THR A 13 1.10 -3.95 21.63
CA THR A 13 1.14 -2.48 21.67
C THR A 13 -0.02 -1.86 20.89
N PRO A 14 -0.43 -0.61 21.21
CA PRO A 14 -1.52 0.07 20.50
C PRO A 14 -1.33 0.14 18.98
N ASP A 15 -0.09 0.30 18.49
CA ASP A 15 0.20 0.30 17.06
C ASP A 15 -0.08 -1.06 16.40
N MET A 16 0.20 -2.16 17.12
CA MET A 16 -0.12 -3.51 16.64
C MET A 16 -1.62 -3.80 16.72
N GLN A 17 -2.32 -3.26 17.72
CA GLN A 17 -3.78 -3.30 17.80
C GLN A 17 -4.39 -2.59 16.57
N LEU A 18 -3.89 -1.40 16.23
CA LEU A 18 -4.31 -0.67 15.03
C LEU A 18 -4.09 -1.48 13.75
N LEU A 19 -2.95 -2.18 13.64
CA LEU A 19 -2.71 -3.06 12.49
C LEU A 19 -3.66 -4.25 12.46
N ALA A 20 -3.98 -4.85 13.61
CA ALA A 20 -4.96 -5.93 13.67
C ALA A 20 -6.38 -5.45 13.35
N ASP A 21 -6.76 -4.25 13.75
CA ASP A 21 -8.06 -3.65 13.39
C ASP A 21 -8.21 -3.43 11.89
N VAL A 22 -7.12 -3.05 11.21
CA VAL A 22 -7.13 -2.75 9.76
C VAL A 22 -6.91 -4.01 8.90
N CYS A 23 -6.01 -4.89 9.31
CA CYS A 23 -5.52 -6.02 8.49
C CYS A 23 -5.94 -7.40 9.03
N GLY A 24 -6.51 -7.47 10.23
CA GLY A 24 -6.84 -8.71 10.95
C GLY A 24 -5.71 -9.21 11.85
N GLU A 25 -6.08 -9.92 12.92
CA GLU A 25 -5.15 -10.50 13.90
C GLU A 25 -4.10 -11.41 13.28
N GLU A 26 -4.47 -12.25 12.31
CA GLU A 26 -3.53 -13.18 11.69
C GLU A 26 -2.42 -12.43 10.95
N ALA A 27 -2.75 -11.35 10.22
CA ALA A 27 -1.74 -10.52 9.56
C ALA A 27 -0.82 -9.84 10.57
N MET A 28 -1.36 -9.37 11.70
CA MET A 28 -0.58 -8.81 12.79
C MET A 28 0.38 -9.86 13.39
N ARG A 29 -0.07 -11.10 13.62
CA ARG A 29 0.80 -12.21 14.08
C ARG A 29 1.92 -12.50 13.11
N GLN A 30 1.65 -12.51 11.80
CA GLN A 30 2.67 -12.70 10.77
C GLN A 30 3.71 -11.57 10.78
N ILE A 31 3.28 -10.32 11.00
CA ILE A 31 4.17 -9.17 11.15
C ILE A 31 5.05 -9.34 12.39
N LEU A 32 4.48 -9.66 13.55
CA LEU A 32 5.26 -9.88 14.77
C LEU A 32 6.27 -11.02 14.62
N ARG A 33 5.87 -12.13 14.00
CA ARG A 33 6.70 -13.32 13.76
C ARG A 33 7.92 -13.03 12.89
N HIS A 34 7.76 -12.24 11.84
CA HIS A 34 8.82 -12.03 10.84
C HIS A 34 9.57 -10.71 10.99
N LEU A 35 8.94 -9.72 11.62
CA LEU A 35 9.46 -8.36 11.74
C LEU A 35 9.62 -7.91 13.20
N GLY A 36 9.38 -8.78 14.18
CA GLY A 36 9.60 -8.48 15.59
C GLY A 36 11.02 -7.97 15.86
N GLY A 37 11.13 -6.89 16.64
CA GLY A 37 12.41 -6.24 16.97
C GLY A 37 12.92 -5.23 15.94
N THR A 38 12.22 -5.07 14.82
CA THR A 38 12.51 -4.02 13.84
C THR A 38 11.70 -2.75 14.11
N GLN A 39 12.18 -1.60 13.62
CA GLN A 39 11.46 -0.34 13.66
C GLN A 39 11.21 0.15 12.23
N PHE A 40 9.94 0.27 11.84
CA PHE A 40 9.55 0.77 10.54
C PHE A 40 8.69 2.03 10.68
N TYR A 41 9.00 3.01 9.84
CA TYR A 41 8.12 4.15 9.61
C TYR A 41 7.24 3.83 8.40
N ILE A 42 5.92 4.00 8.54
CA ILE A 42 4.98 3.91 7.41
C ILE A 42 4.86 5.32 6.81
N PRO A 43 5.50 5.59 5.66
CA PRO A 43 5.45 6.92 5.06
C PRO A 43 4.06 7.22 4.52
N LYS A 44 3.64 8.47 4.67
CA LYS A 44 2.53 8.99 3.87
C LYS A 44 2.94 8.91 2.40
N MET A 45 2.20 8.11 1.63
CA MET A 45 2.43 7.98 0.19
C MET A 45 2.04 9.29 -0.50
N SER A 46 3.02 10.19 -0.68
CA SER A 46 2.83 11.52 -1.26
C SER A 46 2.90 11.52 -2.79
N LYS A 47 3.58 10.52 -3.38
CA LYS A 47 3.78 10.41 -4.83
C LYS A 47 3.68 8.94 -5.27
N PHE A 48 2.56 8.59 -5.89
CA PHE A 48 2.40 7.31 -6.58
C PHE A 48 2.91 7.36 -8.02
N ASP A 49 3.68 8.37 -8.41
CA ASP A 49 4.08 8.63 -9.80
C ASP A 49 4.67 7.40 -10.49
N ARG A 50 5.59 6.68 -9.82
CA ARG A 50 6.18 5.45 -10.38
C ARG A 50 5.13 4.34 -10.59
N PHE A 51 4.18 4.19 -9.66
CA PHE A 51 3.08 3.24 -9.78
C PHE A 51 2.14 3.63 -10.92
N VAL A 52 1.72 4.90 -10.95
CA VAL A 52 0.83 5.48 -11.97
C VAL A 52 1.41 5.27 -13.37
N ILE A 53 2.69 5.60 -13.57
CA ILE A 53 3.37 5.43 -14.85
C ILE A 53 3.51 3.96 -15.23
N ARG A 54 3.88 3.08 -14.29
CA ARG A 54 3.94 1.64 -14.54
C ARG A 54 2.58 1.10 -14.97
N PHE A 55 1.52 1.46 -14.25
CA PHE A 55 0.17 1.03 -14.53
C PHE A 55 -0.33 1.53 -15.89
N TYR A 56 -0.07 2.79 -16.23
CA TYR A 56 -0.32 3.33 -17.58
C TYR A 56 0.42 2.55 -18.66
N ASN A 57 1.70 2.26 -18.44
CA ASN A 57 2.52 1.53 -19.41
C ASN A 57 2.01 0.09 -19.65
N GLN A 58 1.42 -0.55 -18.64
CA GLN A 58 0.81 -1.87 -18.75
C GLN A 58 -0.56 -1.88 -19.43
N ASN A 59 -1.20 -0.70 -19.57
CA ASN A 59 -2.54 -0.54 -20.12
C ASN A 59 -2.56 0.47 -21.29
N LYS A 60 -1.48 0.54 -22.08
CA LYS A 60 -1.36 1.50 -23.21
C LYS A 60 -2.39 1.29 -24.32
N ASP A 61 -2.94 0.09 -24.42
CA ASP A 61 -4.01 -0.28 -25.35
C ASP A 61 -5.38 0.25 -24.91
N LYS A 62 -5.53 0.68 -23.65
CA LYS A 62 -6.79 1.20 -23.11
C LYS A 62 -6.90 2.70 -23.31
N PRO A 63 -8.13 3.24 -23.47
CA PRO A 63 -8.35 4.68 -23.44
C PRO A 63 -7.83 5.30 -22.15
N LEU A 64 -7.22 6.49 -22.24
CA LEU A 64 -6.64 7.17 -21.07
C LEU A 64 -7.66 7.34 -19.92
N LYS A 65 -8.92 7.60 -20.27
CA LYS A 65 -10.06 7.69 -19.34
C LYS A 65 -10.24 6.44 -18.49
N TYR A 66 -10.13 5.26 -19.12
CA TYR A 66 -10.27 3.98 -18.43
C TYR A 66 -9.17 3.85 -17.36
N THR A 67 -7.93 4.11 -17.74
CA THR A 67 -6.77 4.02 -16.85
C THR A 67 -6.85 5.01 -15.69
N ALA A 68 -7.32 6.24 -15.94
CA ALA A 68 -7.51 7.26 -14.90
C ALA A 68 -8.55 6.82 -13.85
N ILE A 69 -9.68 6.25 -14.28
CA ILE A 69 -10.71 5.71 -13.38
C ILE A 69 -10.15 4.58 -12.51
N GLN A 70 -9.43 3.63 -13.11
CA GLN A 70 -8.83 2.51 -12.37
C GLN A 70 -7.80 2.97 -11.33
N LEU A 71 -7.08 4.06 -11.63
CA LEU A 71 -6.12 4.68 -10.72
C LEU A 71 -6.77 5.58 -9.67
N GLY A 72 -8.08 5.88 -9.77
CA GLY A 72 -8.76 6.81 -8.89
C GLY A 72 -8.29 8.26 -9.03
N VAL A 73 -7.81 8.65 -10.22
CA VAL A 73 -7.28 10.01 -10.49
C VAL A 73 -8.00 10.67 -11.66
N SER A 74 -7.85 11.99 -11.81
CA SER A 74 -8.37 12.68 -12.99
C SER A 74 -7.55 12.35 -14.24
N GLU A 75 -8.21 12.37 -15.41
CA GLU A 75 -7.50 12.24 -16.69
C GLU A 75 -6.42 13.31 -16.87
N GLN A 76 -6.65 14.52 -16.40
CA GLN A 76 -5.68 15.62 -16.49
C GLN A 76 -4.42 15.34 -15.67
N TYR A 77 -4.58 14.83 -14.45
CA TYR A 77 -3.44 14.43 -13.62
C TYR A 77 -2.59 13.37 -14.33
N LEU A 78 -3.23 12.35 -14.90
CA LEU A 78 -2.53 11.29 -15.64
C LEU A 78 -1.83 11.84 -16.89
N ARG A 79 -2.47 12.76 -17.62
CA ARG A 79 -1.88 13.44 -18.80
C ARG A 79 -0.60 14.21 -18.42
N ASN A 80 -0.64 14.97 -17.34
CA ASN A 80 0.51 15.72 -16.83
C ASN A 80 1.67 14.78 -16.47
N LYS A 81 1.38 13.68 -15.76
CA LYS A 81 2.40 12.68 -15.39
C LYS A 81 3.05 12.01 -16.61
N ILE A 82 2.28 11.71 -17.64
CA ILE A 82 2.82 11.13 -18.89
C ILE A 82 3.72 12.15 -19.62
N ALA A 83 3.37 13.43 -19.59
CA ALA A 83 4.18 14.49 -20.19
C ALA A 83 5.49 14.69 -19.42
N GLU A 84 5.46 14.73 -18.08
CA GLU A 84 6.63 14.81 -17.20
C GLU A 84 7.64 13.66 -17.43
N MET A 85 7.18 12.48 -17.84
CA MET A 85 8.06 11.33 -18.14
C MET A 85 8.78 11.47 -19.49
N LYS A 86 8.23 12.24 -20.43
CA LYS A 86 8.75 12.35 -21.81
C LYS A 86 9.72 13.51 -22.00
N GLY A 87 9.75 14.46 -21.06
CA GLY A 87 10.73 15.55 -21.01
C GLY A 87 11.93 15.15 -20.16
#